data_AF-Q5XVQ4-F1
#
_entry.id   AF-Q5XVQ4-F1
#
_cell.length_a   1.000
_cell.length_b   1.000
_cell.length_c   1.000
_cell.angle_alpha   90.00
_cell.angle_beta   90.00
_cell.angle_gamma   90.00
#
_symmetry.space_group_name_H-M   'P 1'
#
loop_
_entity.id
_entity.type
_entity.pdbx_description
1 polymer ?
#
loop_
_entity_poly.entity_id
_entity_poly.type
_entity_poly.pdbx_seq_one_letter_code
_entity_poly.pdbx_strand_id
1 'polypeptide(L)'
;VKTGTITTFEQAHNMKVMKFSVSPVVRVAVEAKNPADLPKLVEGLKRLSKSDPMVQCIIEESGEHIVAGAGELHLEICLKDLEEDHACIPIKKSDPVVSYRETVSAESSMMCLSKSPNKHNRLFMKAQPFQEGLAEDIEKGEVTSRQELKARARYLADK
;
A
#
# COMPACT_ATOMS: atom_id res chain seq x y z
N VAL A 1 -12.90 5.35 0.45
CA VAL A 1 -12.71 5.71 -0.98
C VAL A 1 -12.26 7.16 -1.00
N LYS A 2 -11.02 7.43 -1.44
CA LYS A 2 -10.36 8.74 -1.35
C LYS A 2 -10.67 9.66 -2.53
N THR A 3 -10.92 9.07 -3.70
CA THR A 3 -11.29 9.78 -4.93
C THR A 3 -12.54 9.14 -5.51
N GLY A 4 -13.51 9.96 -5.91
CA GLY A 4 -14.71 9.52 -6.61
C GLY A 4 -14.94 10.36 -7.86
N THR A 5 -15.39 9.72 -8.94
CA THR A 5 -15.88 10.43 -10.12
C THR A 5 -17.40 10.35 -10.10
N ILE A 6 -18.07 11.50 -10.09
CA ILE A 6 -19.54 11.57 -10.12
C ILE A 6 -19.94 11.94 -11.54
N THR A 7 -20.78 11.13 -12.17
CA THR A 7 -21.25 11.35 -13.54
C THR A 7 -22.73 11.01 -13.65
N THR A 8 -23.41 11.64 -14.60
CA THR A 8 -24.80 11.35 -14.96
C THR A 8 -24.92 10.44 -16.19
N PHE A 9 -23.79 10.02 -16.78
CA PHE A 9 -23.74 9.24 -18.01
C PHE A 9 -23.39 7.77 -17.72
N GLU A 10 -24.15 6.85 -18.30
CA GLU A 10 -24.00 5.40 -18.02
C GLU A 10 -22.65 4.82 -18.50
N GLN A 11 -22.07 5.37 -19.56
CA GLN A 11 -20.80 4.90 -20.16
C GLN A 11 -19.58 5.73 -19.74
N ALA A 12 -19.73 6.62 -18.75
CA ALA A 12 -18.63 7.45 -18.32
C ALA A 12 -17.58 6.62 -17.56
N HIS A 13 -16.33 6.82 -17.93
CA HIS A 13 -15.19 6.20 -17.26
C HIS A 13 -14.77 7.06 -16.06
N ASN A 14 -14.19 6.42 -15.05
CA ASN A 14 -13.61 7.14 -13.92
C ASN A 14 -12.46 8.03 -14.38
N MET A 15 -12.34 9.21 -13.76
CA MET A 15 -11.16 10.04 -13.92
C MET A 15 -9.94 9.34 -13.33
N LYS A 16 -8.76 9.63 -13.91
CA LYS A 16 -7.50 9.07 -13.44
C LYS A 16 -7.29 9.45 -11.97
N VAL A 17 -7.13 8.44 -11.13
CA VAL A 17 -6.87 8.61 -9.70
C VAL A 17 -5.54 9.36 -9.52
N MET A 18 -5.48 10.23 -8.51
CA MET A 18 -4.23 10.93 -8.17
C MET A 18 -3.13 9.91 -7.87
N LYS A 19 -2.00 10.06 -8.56
CA LYS A 19 -0.76 9.36 -8.23
C LYS A 19 -0.04 10.19 -7.18
N PHE A 20 0.10 9.66 -5.97
CA PHE A 20 0.93 10.28 -4.94
C PHE A 20 2.39 9.94 -5.26
N SER A 21 3.24 10.96 -5.36
CA SER A 21 4.67 10.79 -5.61
C SER A 21 5.42 10.24 -4.40
N VAL A 22 4.82 10.33 -3.20
CA VAL A 22 5.44 9.90 -1.95
C VAL A 22 4.68 8.70 -1.40
N SER A 23 5.39 7.60 -1.18
CA SER A 23 4.83 6.45 -0.47
C SER A 23 4.87 6.72 1.04
N PRO A 24 3.83 6.35 1.81
CA PRO A 24 3.87 6.48 3.26
C PRO A 24 4.92 5.51 3.82
N VAL A 25 6.01 6.08 4.33
CA VAL A 25 7.19 5.34 4.80
C VAL A 25 7.14 5.05 6.28
N VAL A 26 6.54 5.95 7.07
CA VAL A 26 6.45 5.84 8.54
C VAL A 26 5.11 5.22 8.91
N ARG A 27 5.13 4.21 9.78
CA ARG A 27 3.98 3.48 10.30
C ARG A 27 3.96 3.57 11.82
N VAL A 28 2.78 3.76 12.40
CA VAL A 28 2.53 3.71 13.84
C VAL A 28 1.33 2.83 14.11
N ALA A 29 1.44 1.93 15.09
CA ALA A 29 0.30 1.19 15.60
C ALA A 29 -0.50 2.08 16.58
N VAL A 30 -1.82 2.07 16.40
CA VAL A 30 -2.76 2.86 17.17
C VAL A 30 -3.79 1.94 17.80
N GLU A 31 -3.96 2.04 19.10
CA GLU A 31 -4.94 1.27 19.85
C GLU A 31 -5.82 2.18 20.70
N ALA A 32 -7.08 1.78 20.92
CA ALA A 32 -7.94 2.49 21.85
C ALA A 32 -7.49 2.18 23.28
N LYS A 33 -7.34 3.20 24.14
CA LYS A 33 -7.01 2.97 25.55
C LYS A 33 -8.08 2.15 26.28
N ASN A 34 -9.33 2.36 25.90
CA ASN A 34 -10.49 1.60 26.37
C ASN A 34 -11.01 0.69 25.24
N PRO A 35 -11.13 -0.63 25.45
CA PRO A 35 -11.59 -1.55 24.40
C PRO A 35 -13.06 -1.32 24.01
N ALA A 36 -13.88 -0.75 24.89
CA ALA A 36 -15.28 -0.41 24.60
C ALA A 36 -15.43 0.68 23.52
N ASP A 37 -14.41 1.51 23.35
CA ASP A 37 -14.40 2.65 22.42
C ASP A 37 -13.81 2.28 21.03
N LEU A 38 -13.42 1.01 20.82
CA LEU A 38 -12.89 0.53 19.54
C LEU A 38 -13.77 0.86 18.32
N PRO A 39 -15.11 0.76 18.38
CA PRO A 39 -15.97 1.13 17.24
C PRO A 39 -15.79 2.58 16.80
N LYS A 40 -15.60 3.51 17.75
CA LYS A 40 -15.37 4.92 17.48
C LYS A 40 -13.97 5.15 16.90
N LEU A 41 -12.96 4.40 17.34
CA LEU A 41 -11.61 4.44 16.72
C LEU A 41 -11.67 3.99 15.25
N VAL A 42 -12.36 2.89 14.96
CA VAL A 42 -12.53 2.39 13.57
C VAL A 42 -13.27 3.41 12.71
N GLU A 43 -14.28 4.09 13.25
CA GLU A 43 -14.96 5.17 12.54
C GLU A 43 -14.05 6.39 12.35
N GLY A 44 -13.29 6.78 13.37
CA GLY A 44 -12.32 7.86 13.32
C GLY A 44 -11.23 7.63 12.27
N LEU A 45 -10.66 6.42 12.21
CA LEU A 45 -9.68 6.02 11.19
C LEU A 45 -10.24 6.10 9.76
N LYS A 46 -11.53 5.75 9.58
CA LYS A 46 -12.22 5.90 8.29
C LYS A 46 -12.45 7.37 7.92
N ARG A 47 -12.66 8.25 8.89
CA ARG A 47 -12.78 9.71 8.68
C ARG A 47 -11.42 10.32 8.35
N LEU A 48 -10.37 9.95 9.10
CA LEU A 48 -8.98 10.37 8.85
C LEU A 48 -8.52 10.00 7.44
N SER A 49 -8.84 8.78 6.98
CA SER A 49 -8.50 8.35 5.61
C SER A 49 -9.26 9.12 4.51
N LYS A 50 -10.35 9.82 4.86
CA LYS A 50 -11.08 10.70 3.92
C LYS A 50 -10.60 12.14 3.98
N SER A 51 -10.13 12.63 5.12
CA SER A 51 -9.59 13.99 5.27
C SER A 51 -8.21 14.09 4.63
N ASP A 52 -7.32 13.12 4.87
CA ASP A 52 -5.97 13.11 4.31
C ASP A 52 -5.78 12.03 3.21
N PRO A 53 -5.42 12.42 1.98
CA PRO A 53 -5.21 11.48 0.89
C PRO A 53 -3.93 10.64 1.02
N MET A 54 -2.91 11.09 1.75
CA MET A 54 -1.63 10.42 1.95
C MET A 54 -1.68 9.37 3.06
N VAL A 55 -2.54 9.55 4.06
CA VAL A 55 -2.64 8.63 5.21
C VAL A 55 -3.23 7.29 4.81
N GLN A 56 -2.52 6.19 5.09
CA GLN A 56 -3.04 4.84 4.90
C GLN A 56 -3.36 4.20 6.25
N CYS A 57 -4.63 3.87 6.46
CA CYS A 57 -5.08 3.12 7.62
C CYS A 57 -5.21 1.65 7.19
N ILE A 58 -4.40 0.78 7.80
CA ILE A 58 -4.36 -0.66 7.50
C ILE A 58 -4.71 -1.42 8.78
N ILE A 59 -5.47 -2.50 8.63
CA ILE A 59 -5.74 -3.44 9.73
C ILE A 59 -4.88 -4.66 9.44
N GLU A 60 -3.95 -4.98 10.33
CA GLU A 60 -3.14 -6.19 10.19
C GLU A 60 -3.92 -7.43 10.64
N GLU A 61 -3.46 -8.61 10.21
CA GLU A 61 -4.10 -9.89 10.56
C GLU A 61 -4.06 -10.16 12.08
N SER A 62 -3.11 -9.53 12.79
CA SER A 62 -3.03 -9.50 14.26
C SER A 62 -4.21 -8.77 14.93
N GLY A 63 -4.96 -7.97 14.17
CA GLY A 63 -6.01 -7.09 14.69
C GLY A 63 -5.52 -5.69 15.06
N GLU A 64 -4.23 -5.39 14.86
CA GLU A 64 -3.67 -4.06 15.12
C GLU A 64 -4.09 -3.07 14.03
N HIS A 65 -4.37 -1.83 14.45
CA HIS A 65 -4.66 -0.73 13.54
C HIS A 65 -3.40 0.08 13.30
N ILE A 66 -2.95 0.15 12.05
CA ILE A 66 -1.74 0.86 11.68
C ILE A 66 -2.10 2.08 10.85
N VAL A 67 -1.55 3.21 11.26
CA VAL A 67 -1.61 4.48 10.52
C VAL A 67 -0.25 4.71 9.89
N ALA A 68 -0.23 4.81 8.56
CA ALA A 68 0.97 5.09 7.80
C ALA A 68 0.91 6.49 7.18
N GLY A 69 2.01 7.24 7.28
CA GLY A 69 2.15 8.61 6.81
C GLY A 69 3.45 8.85 6.05
N ALA A 70 3.49 9.96 5.31
CA ALA A 70 4.66 10.36 4.51
C ALA A 70 5.91 10.71 5.36
N GLY A 71 5.75 11.12 6.61
CA GLY A 71 6.85 11.52 7.50
C GLY A 71 6.38 11.71 8.93
N GLU A 72 7.31 11.99 9.84
CA GLU A 72 7.07 12.10 11.28
C GLU A 72 6.08 13.22 11.63
N LEU A 73 6.36 14.45 11.19
CA LEU A 73 5.49 15.61 11.45
C LEU A 73 4.05 15.40 10.93
N HIS A 74 3.92 14.83 9.73
CA HIS A 74 2.61 14.53 9.16
C HIS A 74 1.85 13.54 10.04
N LEU A 75 2.53 12.51 10.53
CA LEU A 75 1.92 11.48 11.34
C LEU A 75 1.54 12.02 12.73
N GLU A 76 2.33 12.91 13.33
CA GLU A 76 1.98 13.60 14.58
C GLU A 76 0.70 14.42 14.46
N ILE A 77 0.55 15.19 13.38
CA ILE A 77 -0.66 15.98 13.13
C ILE A 77 -1.87 15.06 12.94
N CYS A 78 -1.74 13.99 12.12
CA CYS A 78 -2.83 13.05 11.90
C CYS A 78 -3.26 12.31 13.17
N LEU A 79 -2.33 11.98 14.06
CA LEU A 79 -2.66 11.36 15.35
C LEU A 79 -3.39 12.34 16.28
N LYS A 80 -2.99 13.62 16.26
CA LYS A 80 -3.67 14.67 17.03
C LYS A 80 -5.10 14.87 16.53
N ASP A 81 -5.31 14.95 15.22
CA ASP A 81 -6.65 15.09 14.62
C ASP A 81 -7.51 13.84 14.90
N LEU A 82 -6.88 12.66 14.97
CA LEU A 82 -7.57 11.43 15.35
C LEU A 82 -8.06 11.47 16.81
N GLU A 83 -7.23 11.95 17.73
CA GLU A 83 -7.56 12.11 19.15
C GLU A 83 -8.59 13.20 19.40
N GLU A 84 -8.44 14.38 18.80
CA GLU A 84 -9.23 15.58 19.10
C GLU A 84 -10.54 15.64 18.30
N ASP A 85 -10.50 15.38 16.98
CA ASP A 85 -11.60 15.71 16.07
C ASP A 85 -12.38 14.49 15.54
N HIS A 86 -11.72 13.34 15.35
CA HIS A 86 -12.34 12.20 14.68
C HIS A 86 -12.86 11.12 15.63
N ALA A 87 -12.02 10.66 16.58
CA ALA A 87 -12.39 9.64 17.54
C ALA A 87 -12.81 10.25 18.90
N CYS A 88 -12.24 11.40 19.28
CA CYS A 88 -12.49 12.06 20.58
C CYS A 88 -12.25 11.12 21.78
N ILE A 89 -11.23 10.25 21.67
CA ILE A 89 -10.91 9.19 22.64
C ILE A 89 -9.40 9.19 22.87
N PRO A 90 -8.93 8.91 24.10
CA PRO A 90 -7.52 8.65 24.35
C PRO A 90 -7.04 7.39 23.61
N ILE A 91 -6.11 7.55 22.68
CA ILE A 91 -5.44 6.43 21.99
C ILE A 91 -4.08 6.14 22.62
N LYS A 92 -3.60 4.92 22.42
CA LYS A 92 -2.21 4.52 22.66
C LYS A 92 -1.52 4.46 21.31
N LYS A 93 -0.34 5.07 21.22
CA LYS A 93 0.50 5.07 20.03
C LYS A 93 1.79 4.30 20.31
N SER A 94 2.19 3.47 19.36
CA SER A 94 3.51 2.83 19.37
C SER A 94 4.59 3.80 18.89
N ASP A 95 5.84 3.37 19.00
CA ASP A 95 6.94 4.06 18.34
C ASP A 95 6.80 4.00 16.81
N PRO A 96 7.24 5.03 16.08
CA PRO A 96 7.22 5.06 14.62
C PRO A 96 8.22 4.05 14.04
N VAL A 97 7.72 3.19 13.16
CA VAL A 97 8.51 2.18 12.46
C VAL A 97 8.51 2.46 10.96
N VAL A 98 9.64 2.24 10.30
CA VAL A 98 9.76 2.40 8.84
C VAL A 98 9.35 1.10 8.14
N SER A 99 8.63 1.22 7.03
CA SER A 99 8.30 0.07 6.18
C SER A 99 9.54 -0.49 5.47
N TYR A 100 9.80 -1.78 5.65
CA TYR A 100 10.85 -2.49 4.92
C TYR A 100 10.31 -3.06 3.61
N ARG A 101 11.20 -3.24 2.65
CA ARG A 101 10.93 -3.94 1.38
C ARG A 101 11.89 -5.10 1.24
N GLU A 102 11.40 -6.19 0.66
CA GLU A 102 12.19 -7.40 0.41
C GLU A 102 12.65 -7.41 -1.04
N THR A 103 13.92 -7.78 -1.26
CA THR A 103 14.50 -7.95 -2.59
C THR A 103 15.46 -9.14 -2.61
N VAL A 104 15.73 -9.66 -3.81
CA VAL A 104 16.68 -10.76 -4.03
C VAL A 104 17.98 -10.19 -4.60
N SER A 105 19.13 -10.71 -4.16
CA SER A 105 20.46 -10.26 -4.60
C SER A 105 21.07 -11.14 -5.69
N ALA A 106 20.64 -12.40 -5.82
CA ALA A 106 21.18 -13.36 -6.77
C ALA A 106 20.08 -14.30 -7.31
N GLU A 107 20.36 -14.98 -8.41
CA GLU A 107 19.47 -16.02 -8.93
C GLU A 107 19.33 -17.18 -7.93
N SER A 108 18.11 -17.70 -7.80
CA SER A 108 17.85 -18.91 -7.01
C SER A 108 18.70 -20.08 -7.50
N SER A 109 19.46 -20.68 -6.57
CA SER A 109 20.33 -21.83 -6.85
C SER A 109 19.56 -23.08 -7.29
N MET A 110 18.31 -23.22 -6.88
CA MET A 110 17.44 -24.33 -7.24
C MET A 110 16.11 -23.86 -7.82
N MET A 111 15.52 -24.70 -8.67
CA MET A 111 14.18 -24.49 -9.21
C MET A 111 13.16 -24.87 -8.14
N CYS A 112 12.42 -23.88 -7.64
CA CYS A 112 11.41 -24.10 -6.62
C CYS A 112 10.15 -24.73 -7.25
N LEU A 113 9.62 -25.78 -6.62
CA LEU A 113 8.40 -26.46 -7.05
C LEU A 113 7.31 -26.26 -5.98
N SER A 114 6.14 -25.76 -6.40
CA SER A 114 4.91 -25.76 -5.60
C SER A 114 3.85 -26.65 -6.25
N LYS A 115 3.10 -27.39 -5.45
CA LYS A 115 1.99 -28.22 -5.91
C LYS A 115 0.69 -27.71 -5.33
N SER A 116 -0.36 -27.67 -6.13
CA SER A 116 -1.68 -27.33 -5.64
C SER A 116 -2.19 -28.36 -4.61
N PRO A 117 -3.09 -27.98 -3.69
CA PRO A 117 -3.65 -28.91 -2.70
C PRO A 117 -4.34 -30.13 -3.35
N ASN A 118 -4.97 -29.93 -4.51
CA ASN A 118 -5.60 -31.00 -5.31
C ASN A 118 -4.59 -31.85 -6.12
N LYS A 119 -3.28 -31.57 -6.02
CA LYS A 119 -2.16 -32.27 -6.67
C LYS A 119 -2.16 -32.28 -8.21
N HIS A 120 -3.10 -31.63 -8.87
CA HIS A 120 -3.18 -31.58 -10.34
C HIS A 120 -2.20 -30.58 -10.96
N ASN A 121 -1.90 -29.49 -10.25
CA ASN A 121 -1.07 -28.42 -10.78
C ASN A 121 0.30 -28.42 -10.09
N ARG A 122 1.34 -28.17 -10.88
CA ARG A 122 2.72 -28.01 -10.44
C ARG A 122 3.25 -26.71 -11.02
N LEU A 123 3.75 -25.82 -10.17
CA LEU A 123 4.35 -24.54 -10.55
C LEU A 123 5.84 -24.61 -10.28
N PHE A 124 6.64 -24.28 -11.29
CA PHE A 124 8.09 -24.19 -11.19
C PHE A 124 8.51 -22.73 -11.38
N MET A 125 9.29 -22.20 -10.43
CA MET A 125 9.73 -20.80 -10.48
C MET A 125 11.17 -20.67 -10.00
N LYS A 126 11.88 -19.69 -10.56
CA LYS A 126 13.14 -19.17 -10.06
C LYS A 126 13.02 -17.67 -9.90
N ALA A 127 13.63 -17.12 -8.85
CA ALA A 127 13.75 -15.68 -8.66
C ALA A 127 15.15 -15.22 -9.10
N GLN A 128 15.23 -14.02 -9.65
CA GLN A 128 16.47 -13.34 -10.01
C GLN A 128 16.28 -11.84 -9.74
N PRO A 129 17.33 -11.09 -9.33
CA PRO A 129 17.27 -9.64 -9.24
C PRO A 129 16.88 -9.01 -10.58
N PHE A 130 16.13 -7.91 -10.53
CA PHE A 130 15.93 -7.08 -11.70
C PHE A 130 17.23 -6.39 -12.13
N GLN A 131 17.35 -6.11 -13.43
CA GLN A 131 18.38 -5.21 -13.95
C GLN A 131 18.23 -3.82 -13.32
N GLU A 132 19.34 -3.10 -13.19
CA GLU A 132 19.35 -1.77 -12.61
C GLU A 132 18.40 -0.82 -13.37
N GLY A 133 17.63 -0.03 -12.61
CA GLY A 133 16.67 0.94 -13.16
C GLY A 133 15.36 0.37 -13.67
N LEU A 134 15.23 -0.95 -13.91
CA LEU A 134 13.96 -1.53 -14.39
C LEU A 134 12.81 -1.32 -13.39
N ALA A 135 13.09 -1.42 -12.09
CA ALA A 135 12.10 -1.17 -11.05
C ALA A 135 11.57 0.28 -11.10
N GLU A 136 12.45 1.26 -11.28
CA GLU A 136 12.06 2.68 -11.38
C GLU A 136 11.22 2.97 -12.63
N ASP A 137 11.57 2.37 -13.76
CA ASP A 137 10.81 2.53 -15.01
C ASP A 137 9.38 1.99 -14.88
N ILE A 138 9.23 0.86 -14.16
CA ILE A 138 7.93 0.28 -13.85
C ILE A 138 7.12 1.23 -12.95
N GLU A 139 7.75 1.83 -11.93
CA GLU A 139 7.09 2.80 -11.04
C GLU A 139 6.69 4.10 -11.75
N LYS A 140 7.55 4.62 -12.63
CA LYS A 140 7.24 5.79 -13.50
C LYS A 140 6.11 5.46 -14.49
N GLY A 141 5.96 4.19 -14.85
CA GLY A 141 4.97 3.68 -15.79
C GLY A 141 5.45 3.71 -17.24
N GLU A 142 6.76 3.75 -17.46
CA GLU A 142 7.38 3.57 -18.78
C GLU A 142 7.20 2.13 -19.26
N VAL A 143 7.20 1.16 -18.35
CA VAL A 143 6.87 -0.25 -18.60
C VAL A 143 5.57 -0.59 -17.90
N THR A 144 4.54 -0.98 -18.66
CA THR A 144 3.24 -1.37 -18.08
C THR A 144 2.68 -2.64 -18.71
N SER A 145 1.83 -3.35 -17.96
CA SER A 145 1.17 -4.57 -18.43
C SER A 145 0.19 -4.34 -19.58
N ARG A 146 -0.28 -3.10 -19.77
CA ARG A 146 -1.27 -2.71 -20.79
C ARG A 146 -0.65 -2.32 -22.13
N GLN A 147 0.67 -2.19 -22.21
CA GLN A 147 1.36 -1.87 -23.46
C GLN A 147 1.30 -3.03 -24.46
N GLU A 148 1.46 -2.70 -25.75
CA GLU A 148 1.59 -3.70 -26.79
C GLU A 148 2.80 -4.62 -26.51
N LEU A 149 2.57 -5.92 -26.62
CA LEU A 149 3.57 -6.96 -26.34
C LEU A 149 4.88 -6.75 -27.11
N LYS A 150 4.83 -6.31 -28.38
CA LYS A 150 6.03 -6.09 -29.20
C LYS A 150 6.84 -4.89 -28.73
N ALA A 151 6.18 -3.78 -28.42
CA ALA A 151 6.86 -2.58 -27.93
C ALA A 151 7.52 -2.84 -26.57
N ARG A 152 6.78 -3.51 -25.67
CA ARG A 152 7.31 -3.90 -24.35
C ARG A 152 8.48 -4.89 -24.46
N ALA A 153 8.39 -5.88 -25.35
CA ALA A 153 9.45 -6.86 -25.54
C ALA A 153 10.73 -6.23 -26.09
N ARG A 154 10.64 -5.26 -27.01
CA ARG A 154 11.81 -4.50 -27.49
C ARG A 154 12.46 -3.71 -26.35
N TYR A 155 11.66 -2.95 -25.60
CA TYR A 155 12.16 -2.17 -24.47
C TYR A 155 12.89 -3.04 -23.43
N LEU A 156 12.36 -4.22 -23.12
CA LEU A 156 12.96 -5.17 -22.18
C LEU A 156 14.16 -5.94 -22.75
N ALA A 157 14.33 -5.99 -24.07
CA ALA A 157 15.46 -6.65 -24.70
C ALA A 157 16.65 -5.70 -24.93
N ASP A 158 16.37 -4.41 -25.11
CA ASP A 158 17.37 -3.37 -25.33
C ASP A 158 17.99 -2.83 -24.01
N LYS A 159 17.37 -3.13 -22.86
CA LYS A 159 17.90 -2.85 -21.51
C LYS A 159 18.55 -4.10 -20.88
#